data_AF-A0A2P5Z187-F1
#
_entry.id   AF-A0A2P5Z187-F1
#
_cell.length_a   1.000
_cell.length_b   1.000
_cell.length_c   1.000
_cell.angle_alpha   90.00
_cell.angle_beta   90.00
_cell.angle_gamma   90.00
#
_symmetry.space_group_name_H-M   'P 1'
#
loop_
_entity.id
_entity.type
_entity.pdbx_description
1 polymer ?
#
loop_
_entity_poly.entity_id
_entity_poly.type
_entity_poly.pdbx_seq_one_letter_code
_entity_poly.pdbx_strand_id
1 'polypeptide(L)'
;MQHSAQGNTHATSNTSFMRHPLLRIALSAAILALASYAWLPFPWRMPVVGLLGLSLVWIETRSSLACGVARPRLVSVIGWTALLVLLTVGFITPVLQPLIDTITGHKTDYSAYGALKGNVQATTHLIGAAWLSAALGEELVFRAFLMHQLDALLGRLRGGRWIAALVGGVVFGLMHAAQGASGILLTGVVGTMFGYAYLRSRRNLWAMILAHGLIDTWGVTTLYLGWY
;
A
#
# COMPACT_ATOMS: atom_id res chain seq x y z
N MET A 1 -16.03 -25.42 -56.16
CA MET A 1 -16.04 -23.95 -56.03
C MET A 1 -16.16 -23.62 -54.55
N GLN A 2 -15.02 -23.29 -53.94
CA GLN A 2 -14.72 -21.99 -53.29
C GLN A 2 -15.33 -21.88 -51.88
N HIS A 3 -14.53 -22.12 -50.84
CA HIS A 3 -13.74 -21.12 -50.10
C HIS A 3 -14.59 -20.06 -49.38
N SER A 4 -14.66 -20.17 -48.06
CA SER A 4 -14.26 -19.06 -47.18
C SER A 4 -13.83 -19.61 -45.82
N ALA A 5 -12.56 -19.38 -45.54
CA ALA A 5 -11.89 -19.67 -44.29
C ALA A 5 -11.70 -18.36 -43.51
N GLN A 6 -11.38 -18.52 -42.23
CA GLN A 6 -10.63 -17.61 -41.37
C GLN A 6 -11.39 -16.51 -40.62
N GLY A 7 -11.15 -16.53 -39.30
CA GLY A 7 -11.47 -15.44 -38.39
C GLY A 7 -11.29 -15.73 -36.90
N ASN A 8 -10.72 -16.86 -36.46
CA ASN A 8 -10.33 -17.04 -35.06
C ASN A 8 -8.94 -16.42 -34.83
N THR A 9 -8.92 -15.12 -34.57
CA THR A 9 -7.70 -14.38 -34.27
C THR A 9 -7.21 -14.69 -32.85
N HIS A 10 -5.94 -15.05 -32.80
CA HIS A 10 -5.13 -15.28 -31.62
C HIS A 10 -5.16 -14.10 -30.63
N ALA A 11 -5.75 -14.29 -29.44
CA ALA A 11 -5.63 -13.35 -28.32
C ALA A 11 -5.23 -14.03 -26.99
N THR A 12 -4.83 -15.30 -27.01
CA THR A 12 -4.66 -16.12 -25.79
C THR A 12 -3.20 -16.39 -25.39
N SER A 13 -2.20 -16.07 -26.23
CA SER A 13 -0.79 -16.39 -25.94
C SER A 13 -0.08 -15.38 -25.02
N ASN A 14 -0.29 -14.08 -25.19
CA ASN A 14 0.49 -13.05 -24.47
C ASN A 14 0.12 -12.91 -22.98
N THR A 15 -1.12 -13.21 -22.58
CA THR A 15 -1.55 -13.09 -21.17
C THR A 15 -1.06 -14.26 -20.31
N SER A 16 -0.73 -15.40 -20.92
CA SER A 16 -0.14 -16.57 -20.26
C SER A 16 1.23 -16.24 -19.66
N PHE A 17 2.10 -15.57 -20.42
CA PHE A 17 3.44 -15.19 -19.99
C PHE A 17 3.42 -14.26 -18.77
N MET A 18 2.55 -13.25 -18.78
CA MET A 18 2.35 -12.29 -17.67
C MET A 18 1.96 -12.96 -16.35
N ARG A 19 1.47 -14.21 -16.38
CA ARG A 19 1.04 -14.95 -15.19
C ARG A 19 2.13 -15.85 -14.61
N HIS A 20 3.29 -15.97 -15.26
CA HIS A 20 4.38 -16.83 -14.83
C HIS A 20 4.96 -16.39 -13.47
N PRO A 21 5.14 -17.30 -12.49
CA PRO A 21 5.57 -16.93 -11.14
C PRO A 21 6.88 -16.13 -11.09
N LEU A 22 7.90 -16.54 -11.86
CA LEU A 22 9.19 -15.84 -11.89
C LEU A 22 9.08 -14.41 -12.43
N LEU A 23 8.21 -14.20 -13.43
CA LEU A 23 7.99 -12.86 -13.97
C LEU A 23 7.29 -11.97 -12.94
N ARG A 24 6.31 -12.50 -12.20
CA ARG A 24 5.66 -11.75 -11.11
C ARG A 24 6.67 -11.31 -10.06
N ILE A 25 7.55 -12.21 -9.64
CA ILE A 25 8.62 -11.91 -8.67
C ILE A 25 9.56 -10.83 -9.23
N ALA A 26 9.99 -10.96 -10.49
CA ALA A 26 10.85 -9.98 -11.14
C ALA A 26 10.19 -8.59 -11.25
N LEU A 27 8.92 -8.53 -11.66
CA LEU A 27 8.15 -7.29 -11.72
C LEU A 27 7.93 -6.68 -10.34
N SER A 28 7.65 -7.50 -9.32
CA SER A 28 7.54 -7.05 -7.94
C SER A 28 8.84 -6.44 -7.44
N ALA A 29 9.97 -7.11 -7.67
CA ALA A 29 11.29 -6.59 -7.31
C ALA A 29 11.60 -5.27 -8.04
N ALA A 30 11.31 -5.18 -9.34
CA ALA A 30 11.54 -3.96 -10.12
C ALA A 30 10.70 -2.78 -9.62
N ILE A 31 9.40 -2.97 -9.38
CA ILE A 31 8.53 -1.91 -8.83
C ILE A 31 8.97 -1.49 -7.44
N LEU A 32 9.33 -2.43 -6.56
CA LEU A 32 9.83 -2.12 -5.22
C LEU A 32 11.19 -1.38 -5.26
N ALA A 33 12.08 -1.74 -6.18
CA ALA A 33 13.34 -1.02 -6.39
C ALA A 33 13.10 0.42 -6.85
N LEU A 34 12.20 0.63 -7.81
CA LEU A 34 11.80 1.97 -8.26
C LEU A 34 11.12 2.80 -7.16
N ALA A 35 10.35 2.16 -6.28
CA ALA A 35 9.74 2.82 -5.13
C ALA A 35 10.77 3.23 -4.07
N SER A 36 11.84 2.45 -3.92
CA SER A 36 12.88 2.66 -2.90
C SER A 36 13.93 3.70 -3.31
N TYR A 37 14.37 3.68 -4.58
CA TYR A 37 15.41 4.58 -5.08
C TYR A 37 14.90 6.02 -5.27
N ALA A 38 15.69 7.03 -4.88
CA ALA A 38 15.27 8.44 -4.86
C ALA A 38 15.52 9.16 -6.20
N TRP A 39 14.97 8.62 -7.29
CA TRP A 39 15.13 9.20 -8.64
C TRP A 39 14.12 10.32 -8.96
N LEU A 40 13.04 10.43 -8.18
CA LEU A 40 12.01 11.46 -8.32
C LEU A 40 11.75 12.09 -6.95
N PRO A 41 11.64 13.43 -6.85
CA PRO A 41 11.43 14.07 -5.56
C PRO A 41 10.05 13.75 -4.98
N PHE A 42 9.97 13.79 -3.65
CA PHE A 42 8.71 13.78 -2.93
C PHE A 42 7.86 15.00 -3.35
N PRO A 43 6.54 14.87 -3.55
CA PRO A 43 5.68 13.69 -3.33
C PRO A 43 5.42 12.79 -4.55
N TRP A 44 6.16 12.96 -5.65
CA TRP A 44 5.75 12.41 -6.96
C TRP A 44 6.14 10.95 -7.22
N ARG A 45 7.18 10.45 -6.53
CA ARG A 45 7.73 9.12 -6.79
C ARG A 45 6.70 8.00 -6.63
N MET A 46 6.05 7.93 -5.48
CA MET A 46 5.13 6.84 -5.16
C MET A 46 3.89 6.82 -6.06
N PRO A 47 3.25 7.95 -6.41
CA PRO A 47 2.19 7.98 -7.40
C PRO A 47 2.61 7.45 -8.76
N VAL A 48 3.78 7.87 -9.26
CA VAL A 48 4.27 7.42 -10.58
C VAL A 48 4.53 5.92 -10.57
N VAL A 49 5.26 5.41 -9.56
CA VAL A 49 5.55 3.97 -9.42
C VAL A 49 4.26 3.17 -9.20
N GLY A 50 3.32 3.71 -8.43
CA GLY A 50 2.01 3.11 -8.18
C GLY A 50 1.17 3.00 -9.44
N LEU A 51 1.14 4.04 -10.28
CA LEU A 51 0.46 4.02 -11.58
C LEU A 51 1.10 3.00 -12.53
N LEU A 52 2.44 2.91 -12.57
CA LEU A 52 3.12 1.87 -13.34
C LEU A 52 2.72 0.46 -12.87
N GLY A 53 2.72 0.21 -11.56
CA GLY A 53 2.25 -1.04 -10.98
C GLY A 53 0.80 -1.36 -11.34
N LEU A 54 -0.09 -0.37 -11.19
CA LEU A 54 -1.51 -0.48 -11.57
C LEU A 54 -1.68 -0.83 -13.05
N SER A 55 -0.91 -0.18 -13.93
CA SER A 55 -0.91 -0.47 -15.37
C SER A 55 -0.49 -1.92 -15.65
N LEU A 56 0.50 -2.46 -14.94
CA LEU A 56 0.89 -3.88 -15.08
C LEU A 56 -0.25 -4.82 -14.69
N VAL A 57 -0.94 -4.55 -13.57
CA VAL A 57 -2.12 -5.33 -13.16
C VAL A 57 -3.23 -5.24 -14.20
N TRP A 58 -3.48 -4.05 -14.74
CA TRP A 58 -4.47 -3.85 -15.80
C TRP A 58 -4.12 -4.59 -17.08
N ILE A 59 -2.86 -4.55 -17.53
CA ILE A 59 -2.40 -5.26 -18.72
C ILE A 59 -2.58 -6.77 -18.56
N GLU A 60 -2.27 -7.31 -17.37
CA GLU A 60 -2.42 -8.73 -17.05
C GLU A 60 -3.89 -9.19 -16.99
N THR A 61 -4.76 -8.39 -16.37
CA THR A 61 -6.10 -8.83 -15.95
C THR A 61 -7.25 -8.21 -16.73
N ARG A 62 -7.03 -7.04 -17.34
CA ARG A 62 -8.07 -6.18 -17.95
C ARG A 62 -9.26 -5.92 -17.02
N SER A 63 -9.02 -5.90 -15.70
CA SER A 63 -10.05 -5.86 -14.68
C SER A 63 -9.84 -4.71 -13.70
N SER A 64 -10.83 -3.83 -13.59
CA SER A 64 -10.85 -2.75 -12.60
C SER A 64 -10.95 -3.29 -11.17
N LEU A 65 -11.57 -4.46 -10.99
CA LEU A 65 -11.64 -5.15 -9.71
C LEU A 65 -10.27 -5.67 -9.26
N ALA A 66 -9.48 -6.24 -10.18
CA ALA A 66 -8.12 -6.68 -9.86
C ALA A 66 -7.22 -5.51 -9.47
N CYS A 67 -7.40 -4.36 -10.13
CA CYS A 67 -6.76 -3.09 -9.81
C CYS A 67 -7.28 -2.44 -8.51
N GLY A 68 -8.38 -2.94 -7.94
CA GLY A 68 -9.03 -2.41 -6.74
C GLY A 68 -9.75 -1.07 -6.91
N VAL A 69 -9.90 -0.60 -8.15
CA VAL A 69 -10.55 0.69 -8.50
C VAL A 69 -11.99 0.54 -8.97
N ALA A 70 -12.52 -0.68 -9.01
CA ALA A 70 -13.94 -0.93 -9.25
C ALA A 70 -14.81 -0.15 -8.24
N ARG A 71 -15.97 0.36 -8.68
CA ARG A 71 -16.86 1.18 -7.84
C ARG A 71 -17.35 0.39 -6.62
N PRO A 72 -16.86 0.69 -5.40
CA PRO A 72 -17.28 -0.01 -4.20
C PRO A 72 -18.62 0.54 -3.70
N ARG A 73 -19.31 -0.22 -2.86
CA ARG A 73 -20.47 0.30 -2.11
C ARG A 73 -19.98 1.30 -1.07
N LEU A 74 -20.64 2.46 -0.97
CA LEU A 74 -20.26 3.52 -0.02
C LEU A 74 -20.16 3.01 1.43
N VAL A 75 -21.12 2.20 1.88
CA VAL A 75 -21.10 1.58 3.21
C VAL A 75 -19.84 0.73 3.45
N SER A 76 -19.35 0.04 2.41
CA SER A 76 -18.12 -0.74 2.52
C SER A 76 -16.89 0.16 2.61
N VAL A 77 -16.86 1.29 1.90
CA VAL A 77 -15.78 2.27 2.00
C VAL A 77 -15.74 2.82 3.42
N ILE A 78 -16.87 3.37 3.90
CA ILE A 78 -16.99 3.96 5.23
C ILE A 78 -16.62 2.94 6.31
N GLY A 79 -17.17 1.72 6.24
CA GLY A 79 -16.93 0.69 7.25
C GLY A 79 -15.46 0.28 7.35
N TRP A 80 -14.79 0.01 6.23
CA TRP A 80 -13.37 -0.37 6.24
C TRP A 80 -12.46 0.80 6.62
N THR A 81 -12.76 2.02 6.14
CA THR A 81 -12.01 3.22 6.53
C THR A 81 -12.11 3.47 8.03
N ALA A 82 -13.33 3.49 8.59
CA ALA A 82 -13.54 3.68 10.01
C ALA A 82 -12.84 2.59 10.84
N LEU A 83 -12.95 1.32 10.44
CA LEU A 83 -12.29 0.21 11.13
C LEU A 83 -10.77 0.39 11.16
N LEU A 84 -10.13 0.71 10.03
CA LEU A 84 -8.67 0.86 9.95
C LEU A 84 -8.17 2.09 10.72
N VAL A 85 -8.91 3.21 10.67
CA VAL A 85 -8.60 4.40 11.47
C VAL A 85 -8.71 4.08 12.96
N LEU A 86 -9.81 3.44 13.40
CA LEU A 86 -10.01 3.06 14.80
C LEU A 86 -8.94 2.08 15.29
N LEU A 87 -8.59 1.07 14.49
CA LEU A 87 -7.53 0.13 14.87
C LEU A 87 -6.17 0.82 14.91
N THR A 88 -5.85 1.71 13.98
CA THR A 88 -4.53 2.35 13.95
C THR A 88 -4.42 3.42 15.03
N VAL A 89 -5.27 4.42 14.99
CA VAL A 89 -5.24 5.58 15.91
C VAL A 89 -5.73 5.20 17.30
N GLY A 90 -6.77 4.37 17.40
CA GLY A 90 -7.42 4.04 18.67
C GLY A 90 -6.80 2.85 19.41
N PHE A 91 -6.03 1.99 18.73
CA PHE A 91 -5.41 0.81 19.36
C PHE A 91 -3.90 0.71 19.10
N ILE A 92 -3.45 0.69 17.84
CA ILE A 92 -2.03 0.49 17.52
C ILE A 92 -1.17 1.61 18.11
N THR A 93 -1.52 2.87 17.89
CA THR A 93 -0.76 4.02 18.40
C THR A 93 -0.73 4.08 19.93
N PRO A 94 -1.85 4.01 20.67
CA PRO A 94 -1.81 4.15 22.14
C PRO A 94 -1.39 2.88 22.88
N VAL A 95 -1.52 1.69 22.28
CA VAL A 95 -1.27 0.41 22.97
C VAL A 95 -0.08 -0.33 22.39
N LEU A 96 -0.08 -0.60 21.09
CA LEU A 96 0.93 -1.45 20.47
C LEU A 96 2.28 -0.73 20.30
N GLN A 97 2.27 0.54 19.93
CA GLN A 97 3.49 1.32 19.75
C GLN A 97 4.31 1.42 21.04
N PRO A 98 3.76 1.79 22.22
CA PRO A 98 4.52 1.77 23.47
C PRO A 98 5.11 0.41 23.84
N LEU A 99 4.39 -0.68 23.52
CA LEU A 99 4.89 -2.04 23.72
C LEU A 99 6.08 -2.32 22.79
N ILE A 100 5.96 -1.99 21.50
CA ILE A 100 7.05 -2.11 20.54
C ILE A 100 8.25 -1.29 21.00
N ASP A 101 8.06 -0.02 21.37
CA ASP A 101 9.12 0.87 21.84
C ASP A 101 9.84 0.31 23.08
N THR A 102 9.09 -0.33 23.98
CA THR A 102 9.67 -1.00 25.15
C THR A 102 10.52 -2.21 24.77
N ILE A 103 10.06 -3.01 23.80
CA ILE A 103 10.76 -4.22 23.33
C ILE A 103 12.02 -3.86 22.54
N THR A 104 11.96 -2.84 21.69
CA THR A 104 13.10 -2.41 20.87
C THR A 104 14.07 -1.52 21.63
N GLY A 105 13.66 -0.95 22.77
CA GLY A 105 14.44 -0.01 23.56
C GLY A 105 14.56 1.39 22.94
N HIS A 106 13.84 1.66 21.86
CA HIS A 106 13.89 2.92 21.13
C HIS A 106 12.49 3.37 20.73
N LYS A 107 12.26 4.68 20.65
CA LYS A 107 11.04 5.21 20.03
C LYS A 107 11.18 5.24 18.51
N THR A 108 10.05 5.26 17.80
CA THR A 108 10.02 5.63 16.38
C THR A 108 10.69 6.99 16.15
N ASP A 109 11.62 7.07 15.19
CA ASP A 109 12.34 8.30 14.89
C ASP A 109 11.49 9.23 14.01
N TYR A 110 11.07 10.36 14.60
CA TYR A 110 10.35 11.44 13.92
C TYR A 110 11.18 12.72 13.78
N SER A 111 12.50 12.67 13.99
CA SER A 111 13.39 13.84 13.98
C SER A 111 13.34 14.65 12.68
N ALA A 112 13.15 13.97 11.54
CA ALA A 112 12.97 14.59 10.22
C ALA A 112 11.78 15.56 10.15
N TYR A 113 10.83 15.49 11.09
CA TYR A 113 9.61 16.29 11.12
C TYR A 113 9.67 17.45 12.13
N GLY A 114 10.85 17.77 12.70
CA GLY A 114 10.98 18.81 13.73
C GLY A 114 10.44 20.20 13.32
N ALA A 115 10.47 20.53 12.02
CA ALA A 115 9.97 21.78 11.47
C ALA A 115 8.44 21.95 11.52
N LEU A 116 7.69 20.89 11.85
CA LEU A 116 6.22 20.92 11.90
C LEU A 116 5.66 21.55 13.17
N LYS A 117 6.37 21.46 14.30
CA LYS A 117 5.82 21.87 15.61
C LYS A 117 5.43 23.35 15.59
N GLY A 118 4.13 23.64 15.76
CA GLY A 118 3.57 24.99 15.70
C GLY A 118 3.61 25.66 14.31
N ASN A 119 4.02 24.97 13.25
CA ASN A 119 4.12 25.51 11.89
C ASN A 119 2.97 25.04 10.99
N VAL A 120 1.91 25.85 10.89
CA VAL A 120 0.69 25.51 10.12
C VAL A 120 0.99 25.35 8.63
N GLN A 121 1.86 26.19 8.05
CA GLN A 121 2.18 26.13 6.63
C GLN A 121 2.92 24.83 6.27
N ALA A 122 3.97 24.48 7.03
CA ALA A 122 4.70 23.23 6.82
C ALA A 122 3.79 22.00 7.03
N THR A 123 2.92 22.05 8.03
CA THR A 123 1.98 20.97 8.37
C THR A 123 0.96 20.73 7.27
N THR A 124 0.28 21.79 6.82
CA THR A 124 -0.72 21.70 5.74
C THR A 124 -0.09 21.26 4.41
N HIS A 125 1.11 21.76 4.10
CA HIS A 125 1.86 21.31 2.94
C HIS A 125 2.22 19.82 3.02
N LEU A 126 2.72 19.37 4.18
CA LEU A 126 3.05 17.96 4.37
C LEU A 126 1.81 17.06 4.30
N ILE A 127 0.67 17.46 4.89
CA ILE A 127 -0.58 16.70 4.80
C ILE A 127 -0.98 16.54 3.33
N GLY A 128 -1.01 17.61 2.54
CA GLY A 128 -1.33 17.53 1.12
C GLY A 128 -0.39 16.61 0.35
N ALA A 129 0.92 16.70 0.63
CA ALA A 129 1.94 15.88 0.02
C ALA A 129 1.86 14.39 0.47
N ALA A 130 1.48 14.12 1.72
CA ALA A 130 1.26 12.78 2.27
C ALA A 130 0.02 12.11 1.65
N TRP A 131 -1.08 12.84 1.45
CA TRP A 131 -2.24 12.33 0.72
C TRP A 131 -1.89 11.87 -0.69
N LEU A 132 -1.04 12.63 -1.39
CA LEU A 132 -0.59 12.27 -2.73
C LEU A 132 0.42 11.11 -2.69
N SER A 133 1.51 11.24 -1.94
CA SER A 133 2.61 10.28 -1.96
C SER A 133 2.28 8.99 -1.20
N ALA A 134 1.85 9.10 0.05
CA ALA A 134 1.60 7.97 0.93
C ALA A 134 0.20 7.41 0.67
N ALA A 135 -0.85 8.16 0.99
CA ALA A 135 -2.21 7.64 0.95
C ALA A 135 -2.65 7.16 -0.44
N LEU A 136 -2.31 7.86 -1.51
CA LEU A 136 -2.59 7.40 -2.88
C LEU A 136 -1.45 6.55 -3.45
N GLY A 137 -0.22 7.08 -3.46
CA GLY A 137 0.92 6.44 -4.13
C GLY A 137 1.31 5.10 -3.52
N GLU A 138 1.48 5.02 -2.20
CA GLU A 138 1.81 3.76 -1.53
C GLU A 138 0.69 2.74 -1.64
N GLU A 139 -0.57 3.15 -1.52
CA GLU A 139 -1.69 2.21 -1.67
C GLU A 139 -1.74 1.60 -3.09
N LEU A 140 -1.42 2.37 -4.12
CA LEU A 140 -1.26 1.84 -5.48
C LEU A 140 -0.12 0.81 -5.56
N VAL A 141 1.05 1.11 -4.99
CA VAL A 141 2.23 0.21 -5.02
C VAL A 141 1.96 -1.06 -4.22
N PHE A 142 1.54 -0.92 -2.97
CA PHE A 142 1.51 -2.03 -2.02
C PHE A 142 0.20 -2.81 -2.09
N ARG A 143 -0.95 -2.15 -2.31
CA ARG A 143 -2.26 -2.82 -2.27
C ARG A 143 -2.70 -3.16 -3.66
N ALA A 144 -2.78 -2.19 -4.58
CA ALA A 144 -3.23 -2.51 -5.94
C ALA A 144 -2.25 -3.44 -6.68
N PHE A 145 -0.94 -3.17 -6.61
CA PHE A 145 0.06 -3.97 -7.30
C PHE A 145 0.62 -5.13 -6.45
N LEU A 146 1.30 -4.86 -5.33
CA LEU A 146 2.03 -5.92 -4.60
C LEU A 146 1.10 -6.99 -4.03
N MET A 147 -0.04 -6.63 -3.41
CA MET A 147 -1.00 -7.63 -2.94
C MET A 147 -1.62 -8.44 -4.09
N HIS A 148 -1.79 -7.85 -5.28
CA HIS A 148 -2.23 -8.63 -6.45
C HIS A 148 -1.21 -9.72 -6.80
N GLN A 149 0.09 -9.37 -6.84
CA GLN A 149 1.14 -10.35 -7.14
C GLN A 149 1.26 -11.41 -6.04
N LEU A 150 1.23 -11.03 -4.77
CA LEU A 150 1.35 -11.96 -3.65
C LEU A 150 0.12 -12.88 -3.52
N ASP A 151 -1.10 -12.38 -3.74
CA ASP A 151 -2.32 -13.20 -3.77
C ASP A 151 -2.30 -14.18 -4.96
N ALA A 152 -1.75 -13.79 -6.11
CA ALA A 152 -1.58 -14.69 -7.25
C ALA A 152 -0.55 -15.81 -6.99
N LEU A 153 0.53 -15.51 -6.25
CA LEU A 153 1.59 -16.47 -5.92
C LEU A 153 1.20 -17.39 -4.76
N LEU A 154 0.59 -16.85 -3.72
CA LEU A 154 0.41 -17.51 -2.43
C LEU A 154 -1.06 -17.85 -2.12
N GLY A 155 -2.03 -17.18 -2.76
CA GLY A 155 -3.45 -17.24 -2.39
C GLY A 155 -4.11 -18.61 -2.52
N ARG A 156 -3.49 -19.56 -3.24
CA ARG A 156 -3.94 -20.97 -3.34
C ARG A 156 -3.52 -21.83 -2.15
N LEU A 157 -2.55 -21.38 -1.37
CA LEU A 157 -2.11 -22.06 -0.15
C LEU A 157 -3.15 -21.90 0.96
N ARG A 158 -3.22 -22.86 1.88
CA ARG A 158 -4.04 -22.70 3.10
C ARG A 158 -3.50 -21.51 3.90
N GLY A 159 -4.33 -20.51 4.14
CA GLY A 159 -3.90 -19.26 4.77
C GLY A 159 -3.13 -18.30 3.83
N GLY A 160 -3.07 -18.57 2.53
CA GLY A 160 -2.25 -17.82 1.57
C GLY A 160 -2.45 -16.30 1.57
N ARG A 161 -3.70 -15.83 1.77
CA ARG A 161 -3.99 -14.38 1.88
C ARG A 161 -3.39 -13.73 3.12
N TRP A 162 -3.35 -14.45 4.24
CA TRP A 162 -2.69 -13.98 5.45
C TRP A 162 -1.17 -13.92 5.25
N ILE A 163 -0.59 -14.94 4.63
CA ILE A 163 0.84 -14.97 4.30
C ILE A 163 1.18 -13.82 3.34
N ALA A 164 0.37 -13.59 2.30
CA ALA A 164 0.55 -12.48 1.37
C ALA A 164 0.53 -11.12 2.09
N ALA A 165 -0.44 -10.91 3.00
CA ALA A 165 -0.52 -9.69 3.80
C ALA A 165 0.70 -9.52 4.71
N LEU A 166 1.15 -10.60 5.38
CA LEU A 166 2.33 -10.58 6.24
C LEU A 166 3.61 -10.24 5.46
N VAL A 167 3.83 -10.89 4.32
CA VAL A 167 4.99 -10.62 3.45
C VAL A 167 4.95 -9.16 2.96
N GLY A 168 3.78 -8.68 2.53
CA GLY A 168 3.62 -7.28 2.13
C GLY A 168 3.88 -6.30 3.27
N GLY A 169 3.42 -6.60 4.47
CA GLY A 169 3.69 -5.81 5.67
C GLY A 169 5.16 -5.77 6.03
N VAL A 170 5.87 -6.90 5.98
CA VAL A 170 7.33 -6.93 6.18
C VAL A 170 8.05 -6.02 5.19
N VAL A 171 7.72 -6.11 3.90
CA VAL A 171 8.31 -5.24 2.86
C VAL A 171 7.98 -3.76 3.14
N PHE A 172 6.72 -3.46 3.48
CA PHE A 172 6.29 -2.10 3.80
C PHE A 172 7.05 -1.53 5.01
N GLY A 173 7.22 -2.32 6.06
CA GLY A 173 7.97 -1.92 7.25
C GLY A 173 9.45 -1.66 6.97
N LEU A 174 10.09 -2.53 6.19
CA LEU A 174 11.49 -2.35 5.79
C LEU A 174 11.71 -1.07 4.96
N MET A 175 10.72 -0.65 4.16
CA MET A 175 10.79 0.63 3.44
C MET A 175 10.71 1.87 4.35
N HIS A 176 10.38 1.68 5.63
CA HIS A 176 10.37 2.71 6.67
C HIS A 176 11.59 2.64 7.59
N ALA A 177 12.70 2.04 7.14
CA ALA A 177 13.91 1.86 7.95
C ALA A 177 14.49 3.17 8.53
N ALA A 178 14.23 4.32 7.90
CA ALA A 178 14.62 5.63 8.42
C ALA A 178 13.96 5.98 9.78
N GLN A 179 12.86 5.29 10.14
CA GLN A 179 12.17 5.47 11.42
C GLN A 179 12.73 4.59 12.55
N GLY A 180 13.81 3.85 12.29
CA GLY A 180 14.41 2.92 13.24
C GLY A 180 13.61 1.61 13.42
N ALA A 181 14.06 0.76 14.33
CA ALA A 181 13.49 -0.58 14.53
C ALA A 181 12.00 -0.54 14.91
N SER A 182 11.61 0.38 15.80
CA SER A 182 10.20 0.56 16.20
C SER A 182 9.33 0.98 15.02
N GLY A 183 9.81 1.93 14.21
CA GLY A 183 9.12 2.36 13.00
C GLY A 183 8.93 1.22 12.00
N ILE A 184 9.96 0.41 11.76
CA ILE A 184 9.88 -0.78 10.89
C ILE A 184 8.80 -1.75 11.37
N LEU A 185 8.81 -2.10 12.67
CA LEU A 185 7.84 -3.03 13.24
C LEU A 185 6.42 -2.47 13.21
N LEU A 186 6.24 -1.22 13.64
CA LEU A 186 4.95 -0.56 13.70
C LEU A 186 4.32 -0.43 12.32
N THR A 187 5.06 0.12 11.36
CA THR A 187 4.59 0.25 9.97
C THR A 187 4.40 -1.12 9.32
N GLY A 188 5.21 -2.13 9.66
CA GLY A 188 5.03 -3.48 9.19
C GLY A 188 3.73 -4.15 9.68
N VAL A 189 3.35 -3.92 10.94
CA VAL A 189 2.05 -4.35 11.47
C VAL A 189 0.90 -3.63 10.77
N VAL A 190 0.98 -2.30 10.62
CA VAL A 190 -0.03 -1.52 9.90
C VAL A 190 -0.14 -1.96 8.44
N GLY A 191 0.98 -2.17 7.76
CA GLY A 191 1.04 -2.66 6.38
C GLY A 191 0.44 -4.05 6.22
N THR A 192 0.69 -4.95 7.18
CA THR A 192 0.04 -6.28 7.23
C THR A 192 -1.47 -6.14 7.38
N MET A 193 -1.93 -5.30 8.30
CA MET A 193 -3.35 -5.05 8.55
C MET A 193 -4.04 -4.50 7.30
N PHE A 194 -3.45 -3.50 6.64
CA PHE A 194 -3.96 -2.92 5.40
C PHE A 194 -3.97 -3.93 4.25
N GLY A 195 -2.90 -4.70 4.07
CA GLY A 195 -2.84 -5.74 3.04
C GLY A 195 -3.94 -6.79 3.22
N TYR A 196 -4.17 -7.23 4.45
CA TYR A 196 -5.24 -8.17 4.76
C TYR A 196 -6.63 -7.55 4.55
N ALA A 197 -6.86 -6.34 5.05
CA ALA A 197 -8.12 -5.61 4.87
C ALA A 197 -8.44 -5.38 3.39
N TYR A 198 -7.45 -5.02 2.58
CA TYR A 198 -7.59 -4.89 1.14
C TYR A 198 -8.06 -6.20 0.48
N LEU A 199 -7.41 -7.33 0.76
CA LEU A 199 -7.83 -8.63 0.21
C LEU A 199 -9.21 -9.06 0.73
N ARG A 200 -9.53 -8.77 2.00
CA ARG A 200 -10.81 -9.15 2.64
C ARG A 200 -12.00 -8.28 2.22
N SER A 201 -11.74 -7.02 1.87
CA SER A 201 -12.72 -6.03 1.41
C SER A 201 -13.08 -6.15 -0.08
N ARG A 202 -12.65 -7.23 -0.74
CA ARG A 202 -12.72 -7.41 -2.20
C ARG A 202 -11.93 -6.34 -2.96
N ARG A 203 -10.69 -6.08 -2.51
CA ARG A 203 -9.76 -5.14 -3.13
C ARG A 203 -10.28 -3.70 -3.11
N ASN A 204 -10.91 -3.25 -2.01
CA ASN A 204 -11.44 -1.89 -1.91
C ASN A 204 -10.30 -0.88 -1.67
N LEU A 205 -9.68 -0.40 -2.75
CA LEU A 205 -8.54 0.52 -2.66
C LEU A 205 -8.95 1.88 -2.08
N TRP A 206 -10.15 2.37 -2.39
CA TRP A 206 -10.67 3.63 -1.88
C TRP A 206 -10.73 3.67 -0.36
N ALA A 207 -11.15 2.57 0.27
CA ALA A 207 -11.16 2.48 1.73
C ALA A 207 -9.75 2.59 2.32
N MET A 208 -8.75 1.98 1.67
CA MET A 208 -7.35 2.02 2.12
C MET A 208 -6.78 3.43 1.96
N ILE A 209 -6.99 4.07 0.81
CA ILE A 209 -6.52 5.45 0.54
C ILE A 209 -7.10 6.41 1.59
N LEU A 210 -8.41 6.35 1.84
CA LEU A 210 -9.04 7.22 2.83
C LEU A 210 -8.53 6.94 4.25
N ALA A 211 -8.37 5.66 4.63
CA ALA A 211 -7.86 5.31 5.95
C ALA A 211 -6.43 5.81 6.14
N HIS A 212 -5.54 5.54 5.18
CA HIS A 212 -4.15 5.95 5.21
C HIS A 212 -4.04 7.47 5.32
N GLY A 213 -4.72 8.22 4.46
CA GLY A 213 -4.68 9.68 4.48
C GLY A 213 -5.21 10.29 5.78
N LEU A 214 -6.26 9.71 6.38
CA LEU A 214 -6.76 10.14 7.69
C LEU A 214 -5.79 9.82 8.83
N ILE A 215 -5.15 8.66 8.81
CA ILE A 215 -4.13 8.26 9.78
C ILE A 215 -2.91 9.18 9.69
N ASP A 216 -2.43 9.48 8.48
CA ASP A 216 -1.33 10.42 8.25
C ASP A 216 -1.70 11.83 8.68
N THR A 217 -2.93 12.27 8.37
CA THR A 217 -3.43 13.57 8.81
C THR A 217 -3.42 13.65 10.34
N TRP A 218 -3.88 12.60 11.02
CA TRP A 218 -3.81 12.50 12.48
C TRP A 218 -2.35 12.56 12.97
N GLY A 219 -1.47 11.70 12.46
CA GLY A 219 -0.07 11.64 12.88
C GLY A 219 0.69 12.95 12.63
N VAL A 220 0.52 13.56 11.47
CA VAL A 220 1.12 14.88 11.18
C VAL A 220 0.55 15.97 12.09
N THR A 221 -0.73 15.88 12.47
CA THR A 221 -1.33 16.79 13.45
C THR A 221 -0.74 16.59 14.85
N THR A 222 -0.48 15.35 15.29
CA THR A 222 0.17 15.12 16.59
C THR A 222 1.62 15.62 16.59
N LEU A 223 2.33 15.53 15.47
CA LEU A 223 3.66 16.14 15.30
C LEU A 223 3.61 17.67 15.39
N TYR A 224 2.62 18.31 14.75
CA TYR A 224 2.38 19.76 14.86
C TYR A 224 2.12 20.19 16.32
N LEU A 225 1.34 19.41 17.07
CA LEU A 225 1.01 19.68 18.47
C LEU A 225 2.13 19.32 19.46
N GLY A 226 3.10 18.50 19.03
CA GLY A 226 4.16 17.99 19.91
C GLY A 226 3.72 16.83 20.81
N TRP A 227 2.75 16.03 20.36
CA TRP A 227 2.20 14.86 21.09
C TRP A 227 2.82 13.53 20.62
N TYR A 228 4.15 13.43 20.61
CA TYR A 228 4.90 12.26 20.12
C TYR A 228 6.10 11.91 21.02
#